data_AF-A0A968L062-F1
#
_entry.id   AF-A0A968L062-F1
#
_cell.length_a   1.000
_cell.length_b   1.000
_cell.length_c   1.000
_cell.angle_alpha   90.00
_cell.angle_beta   90.00
_cell.angle_gamma   90.00
#
_symmetry.space_group_name_H-M   'P 1'
#
loop_
_entity.id
_entity.type
_entity.pdbx_description
1 polymer ?
#
loop_
_entity_poly.entity_id
_entity_poly.type
_entity_poly.pdbx_seq_one_letter_code
_entity_poly.pdbx_strand_id
1 'polypeptide(L)'
;MSGIAGISRGGQASLVKNMLEKMAYRGHGQPHIIERQNITLGVIRNSPETIKHPSMIPERAVWDGPRPPLPFEDQIRLARGAFSLASANHAGLLLARDALGIRPLYYSHTADGALCFASEVKAILDLTRKIHEFRPGYWLGADEIPHRFYDPAIAPPEDLPIASLAKRLNILLEQAVLRQIDGPVMGSWLSGGLDSSAIAALVRPHLDQLHTIAGGMDGAPDLEYARHVAEFLIADHHDVIVTRPGLLKV
;
A
#
# COMPACT_ATOMS: atom_id res chain seq x y z
N MET A 1 -7.32 2.33 3.64
CA MET A 1 -5.84 2.23 3.51
C MET A 1 -5.24 3.23 4.48
N SER A 2 -4.15 2.95 5.17
CA SER A 2 -3.60 3.98 6.09
C SER A 2 -2.95 5.12 5.29
N GLY A 3 -2.77 6.30 5.87
CA GLY A 3 -2.02 7.40 5.29
C GLY A 3 -0.99 7.94 6.28
N ILE A 4 0.24 8.15 5.83
CA ILE A 4 1.31 8.71 6.66
C ILE A 4 1.75 10.08 6.16
N ALA A 5 2.17 10.93 7.08
CA ALA A 5 2.77 12.23 6.79
C ALA A 5 3.74 12.63 7.89
N GLY A 6 4.65 13.55 7.59
CA GLY A 6 5.55 14.08 8.61
C GLY A 6 6.61 15.01 8.07
N ILE A 7 7.41 15.53 9.00
CA ILE A 7 8.46 16.51 8.74
C ILE A 7 9.61 16.31 9.74
N SER A 8 10.84 16.51 9.29
CA SER A 8 12.06 16.56 10.11
C SER A 8 12.14 17.88 10.88
N ARG A 9 11.07 18.22 11.61
CA ARG A 9 11.00 19.33 12.56
C ARG A 9 10.11 18.95 13.75
N GLY A 10 10.54 19.30 14.96
CA GLY A 10 9.74 19.11 16.18
C GLY A 10 8.67 20.19 16.34
N GLY A 11 7.64 19.92 17.17
CA GLY A 11 6.59 20.89 17.47
C GLY A 11 5.65 21.18 16.30
N GLN A 12 5.58 20.28 15.31
CA GLN A 12 4.79 20.47 14.08
C GLN A 12 3.48 19.66 14.11
N ALA A 13 2.98 19.29 15.29
CA ALA A 13 1.77 18.48 15.43
C ALA A 13 0.57 19.05 14.64
N SER A 14 0.32 20.36 14.73
CA SER A 14 -0.77 21.03 14.00
C SER A 14 -0.59 20.96 12.48
N LEU A 15 0.65 21.12 12.00
CA LEU A 15 0.97 21.03 10.57
C LEU A 15 0.74 19.59 10.06
N VAL A 16 1.31 18.59 10.73
CA VAL A 16 1.17 17.19 10.33
C VAL A 16 -0.27 16.72 10.41
N LYS A 17 -1.05 17.22 11.39
CA LYS A 17 -2.49 16.97 11.45
C LYS A 17 -3.21 17.48 10.20
N ASN A 18 -2.95 18.72 9.77
CA ASN A 18 -3.52 19.28 8.54
C ASN A 18 -3.11 18.46 7.29
N MET A 19 -1.83 18.04 7.21
CA MET A 19 -1.37 17.15 6.14
C MET A 19 -2.18 15.85 6.08
N LEU A 20 -2.49 15.24 7.22
CA LEU A 20 -3.29 14.01 7.31
C LEU A 20 -4.78 14.23 6.99
N GLU A 21 -5.34 15.37 7.40
CA GLU A 21 -6.74 15.73 7.11
C GLU A 21 -7.00 15.80 5.59
N LYS A 22 -6.03 16.24 4.81
CA LYS A 22 -6.11 16.23 3.33
C LYS A 22 -6.21 14.84 2.71
N MET A 23 -5.80 13.81 3.44
CA MET A 23 -5.89 12.40 3.03
C MET A 23 -6.85 11.60 3.93
N ALA A 24 -7.81 12.28 4.57
CA ALA A 24 -8.74 11.65 5.52
C ALA A 24 -9.61 10.53 4.92
N TYR A 25 -9.80 10.52 3.60
CA TYR A 25 -10.52 9.44 2.92
C TYR A 25 -9.77 8.10 2.96
N ARG A 26 -8.44 8.11 3.20
CA ARG A 26 -7.67 6.87 3.32
C ARG A 26 -8.07 6.12 4.59
N GLY A 27 -8.20 6.83 5.71
CA GLY A 27 -8.54 6.27 7.02
C GLY A 27 -9.53 7.13 7.82
N HIS A 28 -10.56 6.52 8.37
CA HIS A 28 -11.66 7.20 9.08
C HIS A 28 -11.39 7.45 10.58
N GLY A 29 -10.24 7.02 11.11
CA GLY A 29 -9.86 7.24 12.50
C GLY A 29 -9.27 8.63 12.76
N GLN A 30 -9.07 8.97 14.04
CA GLN A 30 -8.37 10.20 14.42
C GLN A 30 -6.88 10.12 14.04
N PRO A 31 -6.27 11.20 13.53
CA PRO A 31 -4.83 11.28 13.31
C PRO A 31 -4.05 10.96 14.59
N HIS A 32 -3.13 10.00 14.51
CA HIS A 32 -2.17 9.73 15.57
C HIS A 32 -0.85 10.42 15.25
N ILE A 33 -0.42 11.32 16.12
CA ILE A 33 0.80 12.13 15.95
C ILE A 33 1.86 11.65 16.94
N ILE A 34 3.10 11.54 16.46
CA ILE A 34 4.28 11.17 17.23
C ILE A 34 5.29 12.30 17.12
N GLU A 35 5.65 12.89 18.26
CA GLU A 35 6.72 13.89 18.34
C GLU A 35 7.94 13.30 19.04
N ARG A 36 9.10 13.38 18.37
CA ARG A 36 10.38 12.89 18.87
C ARG A 36 11.49 13.84 18.43
N GLN A 37 12.11 14.50 19.40
CA GLN A 37 13.21 15.44 19.16
C GLN A 37 12.83 16.48 18.09
N ASN A 38 13.56 16.52 16.97
CA ASN A 38 13.34 17.40 15.83
C ASN A 38 12.51 16.74 14.73
N ILE A 39 11.57 15.83 15.06
CA ILE A 39 10.76 15.12 14.08
C ILE A 39 9.32 15.04 14.55
N THR A 40 8.39 15.32 13.64
CA THR A 40 6.95 15.13 13.83
C THR A 40 6.46 14.15 12.76
N LEU A 41 5.90 13.03 13.20
CA LEU A 41 5.31 12.01 12.35
C LEU A 41 3.82 11.92 12.63
N GLY A 42 3.06 11.43 11.66
CA GLY A 42 1.65 11.16 11.86
C GLY A 42 1.11 10.09 10.93
N VAL A 43 0.04 9.46 11.39
CA VAL A 43 -0.68 8.44 10.63
C VAL A 43 -2.18 8.58 10.84
N ILE A 44 -2.94 8.34 9.77
CA ILE A 44 -4.38 8.15 9.80
C ILE A 44 -4.71 6.73 9.34
N ARG A 45 -5.57 6.01 10.07
CA ARG A 45 -5.93 4.62 9.81
C ARG A 45 -7.42 4.40 10.02
N ASN A 46 -7.95 3.34 9.43
CA ASN A 46 -9.19 2.75 9.94
C ASN A 46 -8.86 2.06 11.28
N SER A 47 -9.77 2.11 12.27
CA SER A 47 -9.65 1.61 13.66
C SER A 47 -8.81 0.32 13.84
N PRO A 48 -8.18 0.12 15.01
CA PRO A 48 -6.82 -0.41 15.13
C PRO A 48 -6.69 -1.82 14.55
N GLU A 49 -5.89 -1.92 13.47
CA GLU A 49 -5.16 -3.16 13.22
C GLU A 49 -4.45 -3.51 14.53
N THR A 50 -4.83 -4.63 15.14
CA THR A 50 -4.14 -5.16 16.29
C THR A 50 -2.70 -5.39 15.84
N ILE A 51 -1.79 -4.49 16.19
CA ILE A 51 -0.36 -4.76 16.12
C ILE A 51 -0.18 -5.99 17.01
N LYS A 52 -0.11 -7.19 16.42
CA LYS A 52 -0.04 -8.45 17.18
C LYS A 52 1.20 -8.52 18.09
N HIS A 53 2.15 -7.58 17.92
CA HIS A 53 3.29 -7.35 18.81
C HIS A 53 3.49 -5.85 19.11
N PRO A 54 2.70 -5.26 20.04
CA PRO A 54 2.75 -3.84 20.36
C PRO A 54 4.09 -3.38 20.97
N SER A 55 4.88 -4.30 21.51
CA SER A 55 6.08 -4.01 22.28
C SER A 55 7.30 -3.59 21.46
N MET A 56 7.27 -3.69 20.13
CA MET A 56 8.44 -3.40 19.29
C MET A 56 8.34 -2.08 18.52
N ILE A 57 7.15 -1.59 18.15
CA ILE A 57 6.99 -0.32 17.41
C ILE A 57 5.62 0.31 17.67
N PRO A 58 5.55 1.33 18.53
CA PRO A 58 4.61 2.43 18.25
C PRO A 58 5.13 3.86 18.58
N GLU A 59 6.28 4.03 19.23
CA GLU A 59 6.67 5.36 19.73
C GLU A 59 7.57 6.18 18.80
N ARG A 60 7.98 5.61 17.67
CA ARG A 60 9.00 6.22 16.80
C ARG A 60 8.72 6.06 15.32
N ALA A 61 7.69 5.33 14.90
CA ALA A 61 7.45 5.07 13.48
C ALA A 61 5.98 5.06 13.11
N VAL A 62 5.70 5.43 11.86
CA VAL A 62 4.40 5.41 11.21
C VAL A 62 4.51 4.68 9.88
N TRP A 63 3.46 3.96 9.48
CA TRP A 63 3.47 3.22 8.22
C TRP A 63 2.08 3.11 7.59
N ASP A 64 2.05 2.90 6.28
CA ASP A 64 0.91 2.39 5.51
C ASP A 64 1.21 0.96 5.06
N GLY A 65 0.22 0.07 5.09
CA GLY A 65 0.37 -1.37 4.84
C GLY A 65 0.18 -2.25 6.08
N PRO A 66 -0.07 -3.55 5.89
CA PRO A 66 -0.52 -4.46 6.96
C PRO A 66 0.57 -4.79 7.98
N ARG A 67 1.84 -4.85 7.55
CA ARG A 67 2.98 -5.10 8.44
C ARG A 67 4.26 -4.49 7.86
N PRO A 68 4.80 -3.43 8.45
CA PRO A 68 6.07 -2.87 8.02
C PRO A 68 7.21 -3.70 8.62
N PRO A 69 8.40 -3.64 8.02
CA PRO A 69 9.61 -4.06 8.72
C PRO A 69 9.84 -3.18 9.95
N LEU A 70 10.72 -3.64 10.86
CA LEU A 70 11.23 -2.74 11.87
C LEU A 70 12.03 -1.60 11.22
N PRO A 71 12.11 -0.40 11.83
CA PRO A 71 12.75 0.77 11.22
C PRO A 71 14.29 0.72 11.34
N PHE A 72 14.85 -0.47 11.18
CA PHE A 72 16.28 -0.72 11.15
C PHE A 72 16.66 -1.20 9.76
N GLU A 73 17.81 -0.75 9.25
CA GLU A 73 18.27 -1.04 7.88
C GLU A 73 18.18 -2.53 7.53
N ASP A 74 18.75 -3.40 8.36
CA ASP A 74 18.77 -4.85 8.13
C ASP A 74 17.36 -5.47 8.08
N GLN A 75 16.42 -4.86 8.82
CA GLN A 75 15.04 -5.35 8.90
C GLN A 75 14.24 -4.90 7.67
N ILE A 76 14.52 -3.70 7.14
CA ILE A 76 13.90 -3.21 5.90
C ILE A 76 14.26 -4.13 4.72
N ARG A 77 15.50 -4.62 4.66
CA ARG A 77 15.97 -5.54 3.61
C ARG A 77 15.21 -6.87 3.60
N LEU A 78 14.67 -7.29 4.75
CA LEU A 78 13.94 -8.55 4.91
C LEU A 78 12.42 -8.38 4.77
N ALA A 79 11.94 -7.14 4.59
CA ALA A 79 10.54 -6.82 4.51
C ALA A 79 9.85 -7.55 3.34
N ARG A 80 8.68 -8.10 3.61
CA ARG A 80 7.80 -8.66 2.57
C ARG A 80 6.45 -7.95 2.64
N GLY A 81 5.88 -7.68 1.46
CA GLY A 81 4.56 -7.05 1.33
C GLY A 81 4.62 -5.56 1.06
N ALA A 82 3.43 -4.97 0.90
CA ALA A 82 3.24 -3.57 0.56
C ALA A 82 3.37 -2.69 1.80
N PHE A 83 4.26 -1.68 1.75
CA PHE A 83 4.41 -0.71 2.83
C PHE A 83 5.02 0.62 2.37
N SER A 84 4.65 1.69 3.06
CA SER A 84 5.49 2.88 3.19
C SER A 84 5.71 3.16 4.67
N LEU A 85 6.93 3.54 5.04
CA LEU A 85 7.37 3.63 6.43
C LEU A 85 8.13 4.94 6.63
N ALA A 86 7.87 5.59 7.76
CA ALA A 86 8.70 6.66 8.27
C ALA A 86 9.02 6.42 9.74
N SER A 87 10.26 6.71 10.16
CA SER A 87 10.70 6.53 11.53
C SER A 87 11.61 7.65 12.01
N ALA A 88 11.39 8.08 13.25
CA ALA A 88 12.24 8.99 13.99
C ALA A 88 13.25 8.17 14.80
N ASN A 89 14.49 8.08 14.33
CA ASN A 89 15.59 7.45 15.05
C ASN A 89 16.55 8.52 15.61
N HIS A 90 17.57 8.10 16.36
CA HIS A 90 18.54 9.03 16.94
C HIS A 90 19.38 9.78 15.89
N ALA A 91 19.51 9.25 14.69
CA ALA A 91 20.24 9.88 13.59
C ALA A 91 19.38 10.90 12.83
N GLY A 92 18.05 10.71 12.79
CA GLY A 92 17.13 11.59 12.07
C GLY A 92 15.89 10.86 11.56
N LEU A 93 15.32 11.40 10.50
CA LEU A 93 14.17 10.83 9.82
C LEU A 93 14.62 9.74 8.85
N LEU A 94 14.07 8.54 9.01
CA LEU A 94 14.21 7.44 8.06
C LEU A 94 12.92 7.31 7.26
N LEU A 95 13.05 7.13 5.95
CA LEU A 95 11.94 6.78 5.05
C LEU A 95 12.23 5.46 4.34
N ALA A 96 11.22 4.63 4.11
CA ALA A 96 11.35 3.43 3.30
C ALA A 96 10.05 3.13 2.54
N ARG A 97 10.17 2.58 1.33
CA ARG A 97 9.05 2.16 0.50
C ARG A 97 9.25 0.74 0.01
N ASP A 98 8.17 -0.03 -0.06
CA ASP A 98 8.21 -1.42 -0.47
C ASP A 98 8.86 -1.67 -1.84
N ALA A 99 9.23 -2.93 -2.05
CA ALA A 99 9.97 -3.41 -3.21
C ALA A 99 9.42 -2.94 -4.56
N LEU A 100 8.09 -2.86 -4.69
CA LEU A 100 7.41 -2.60 -5.97
C LEU A 100 6.64 -1.26 -5.97
N GLY A 101 6.63 -0.53 -4.86
CA GLY A 101 5.97 0.76 -4.74
C GLY A 101 4.46 0.66 -4.60
N ILE A 102 3.95 -0.46 -4.09
CA ILE A 102 2.52 -0.74 -3.95
C ILE A 102 1.86 0.32 -3.05
N ARG A 103 2.52 0.71 -1.95
CA ARG A 103 2.08 1.86 -1.15
C ARG A 103 2.76 3.13 -1.65
N PRO A 104 2.01 4.22 -1.89
CA PRO A 104 2.59 5.47 -2.32
C PRO A 104 3.37 6.14 -1.18
N LEU A 105 4.44 6.83 -1.56
CA LEU A 105 5.23 7.68 -0.68
C LEU A 105 5.87 8.78 -1.51
N TYR A 106 5.71 10.02 -1.08
CA TYR A 106 6.28 11.22 -1.67
C TYR A 106 7.06 11.97 -0.61
N TYR A 107 8.11 12.67 -1.03
CA TYR A 107 8.94 13.48 -0.15
C TYR A 107 9.42 14.74 -0.84
N SER A 108 9.84 15.70 -0.04
CA SER A 108 10.47 16.94 -0.50
C SER A 108 11.13 17.69 0.65
N HIS A 109 11.68 18.85 0.37
CA HIS A 109 12.20 19.80 1.33
C HIS A 109 11.35 21.07 1.35
N THR A 110 11.08 21.54 2.56
CA THR A 110 10.52 22.87 2.83
C THR A 110 11.51 23.97 2.43
N ALA A 111 11.06 25.23 2.37
CA ALA A 111 11.89 26.37 1.96
C ALA A 111 13.13 26.57 2.85
N ASP A 112 13.04 26.20 4.13
CA ASP A 112 14.13 26.23 5.12
C ASP A 112 14.85 24.87 5.25
N GLY A 113 14.62 23.94 4.31
CA GLY A 113 15.41 22.73 4.15
C GLY A 113 14.98 21.54 5.01
N ALA A 114 13.87 21.60 5.76
CA ALA A 114 13.38 20.42 6.47
C ALA A 114 12.75 19.41 5.50
N LEU A 115 13.17 18.15 5.59
CA LEU A 115 12.62 17.01 4.88
C LEU A 115 11.17 16.77 5.34
N CYS A 116 10.24 16.71 4.38
CA CYS A 116 8.83 16.40 4.61
C CYS A 116 8.40 15.24 3.71
N PHE A 117 7.40 14.50 4.14
CA PHE A 117 6.89 13.35 3.39
C PHE A 117 5.38 13.18 3.60
N ALA A 118 4.77 12.46 2.67
CA ALA A 118 3.37 12.07 2.75
C ALA A 118 3.08 10.89 1.82
N SER A 119 2.04 10.13 2.13
CA SER A 119 1.51 9.14 1.20
C SER A 119 0.88 9.74 -0.05
N GLU A 120 0.51 11.02 -0.04
CA GLU A 120 -0.10 11.71 -1.17
C GLU A 120 0.47 13.11 -1.36
N VAL A 121 0.66 13.49 -2.62
CA VAL A 121 1.19 14.80 -3.03
C VAL A 121 0.42 15.97 -2.40
N LYS A 122 -0.91 15.89 -2.36
CA LYS A 122 -1.79 16.97 -1.86
C LYS A 122 -1.46 17.43 -0.44
N ALA A 123 -0.91 16.53 0.38
CA ALA A 123 -0.54 16.81 1.76
C ALA A 123 0.76 17.62 1.86
N ILE A 124 1.59 17.64 0.82
CA ILE A 124 2.88 18.35 0.77
C ILE A 124 2.75 19.70 0.06
N LEU A 125 1.70 19.92 -0.74
CA LEU A 125 1.59 21.08 -1.64
C LEU A 125 1.63 22.46 -0.96
N ASP A 126 1.26 22.55 0.32
CA ASP A 126 1.32 23.82 1.08
C ASP A 126 2.74 24.14 1.55
N LEU A 127 3.61 23.13 1.60
CA LEU A 127 4.98 23.23 2.09
C LEU A 127 5.97 23.54 0.97
N THR A 128 5.74 23.00 -0.22
CA THR A 128 6.66 23.12 -1.35
C THR A 128 6.01 22.72 -2.67
N ARG A 129 6.54 23.26 -3.77
CA ARG A 129 6.12 22.94 -5.15
C ARG A 129 7.01 21.91 -5.84
N LYS A 130 8.21 21.67 -5.30
CA LYS A 130 9.10 20.61 -5.77
C LYS A 130 8.69 19.34 -5.04
N ILE A 131 8.32 18.28 -5.75
CA ILE A 131 7.82 17.04 -5.12
C ILE A 131 8.49 15.86 -5.80
N HIS A 132 8.95 14.91 -5.00
CA HIS A 132 9.59 13.69 -5.48
C HIS A 132 8.78 12.48 -5.05
N GLU A 133 8.53 11.58 -5.98
CA GLU A 133 8.08 10.24 -5.63
C GLU A 133 9.26 9.48 -5.00
N PHE A 134 9.02 8.85 -3.85
CA PHE A 134 10.02 8.05 -3.17
C PHE A 134 10.22 6.73 -3.90
N ARG A 135 11.46 6.39 -4.28
CA ARG A 135 11.74 5.25 -5.15
C ARG A 135 11.35 3.90 -4.49
N PRO A 136 10.66 2.99 -5.22
CA PRO A 136 10.40 1.63 -4.75
C PRO A 136 11.67 0.82 -4.48
N GLY A 137 11.70 0.04 -3.40
CA GLY A 137 12.84 -0.80 -3.05
C GLY A 137 14.03 -0.04 -2.46
N TYR A 138 13.81 1.17 -1.96
CA TYR A 138 14.81 2.03 -1.35
C TYR A 138 14.43 2.41 0.08
N TRP A 139 15.43 2.79 0.85
CA TRP A 139 15.27 3.55 2.08
C TRP A 139 16.19 4.78 2.05
N LEU A 140 15.87 5.76 2.88
CA LEU A 140 16.59 7.03 3.03
C LEU A 140 16.88 7.22 4.51
N GLY A 141 18.14 7.45 4.85
CA GLY A 141 18.57 7.74 6.21
C GLY A 141 18.68 9.23 6.49
N ALA A 142 19.30 9.56 7.62
CA ALA A 142 19.63 10.94 7.98
C ALA A 142 20.70 11.59 7.08
N ASP A 143 21.46 10.77 6.36
CA ASP A 143 22.41 11.21 5.32
C ASP A 143 21.71 11.68 4.05
N GLU A 144 20.40 11.45 3.94
CA GLU A 144 19.59 11.67 2.75
C GLU A 144 20.15 11.00 1.48
N ILE A 145 20.90 9.90 1.66
CA ILE A 145 21.40 9.08 0.56
C ILE A 145 20.40 7.93 0.34
N PRO A 146 19.87 7.74 -0.89
CA PRO A 146 18.98 6.63 -1.17
C PRO A 146 19.75 5.30 -1.22
N HIS A 147 19.40 4.39 -0.33
CA HIS A 147 19.99 3.05 -0.22
C HIS A 147 19.04 1.99 -0.77
N ARG A 148 19.50 1.23 -1.78
CA ARG A 148 18.71 0.16 -2.40
C ARG A 148 18.68 -1.09 -1.52
N PHE A 149 17.50 -1.66 -1.30
CA PHE A 149 17.33 -2.96 -0.65
C PHE A 149 16.67 -4.01 -1.54
N TYR A 150 16.04 -3.60 -2.65
CA TYR A 150 15.44 -4.51 -3.62
C TYR A 150 15.84 -4.14 -5.04
N ASP A 151 16.18 -5.14 -5.85
CA ASP A 151 16.45 -5.01 -7.27
C ASP A 151 15.39 -5.81 -8.04
N PRO A 152 14.57 -5.16 -8.90
CA PRO A 152 13.57 -5.86 -9.71
C PRO A 152 14.18 -6.64 -10.88
N ALA A 153 15.51 -6.69 -11.01
CA ALA A 153 16.19 -7.46 -12.06
C ALA A 153 15.66 -8.90 -12.12
N ILE A 154 15.03 -9.23 -13.25
CA ILE A 154 14.49 -10.56 -13.52
C ILE A 154 15.67 -11.46 -13.90
N ALA A 155 15.82 -12.57 -13.18
CA ALA A 155 16.78 -13.59 -13.54
C ALA A 155 16.50 -14.10 -14.97
N PRO A 156 17.53 -14.50 -15.73
CA PRO A 156 17.31 -15.09 -17.04
C PRO A 156 16.37 -16.30 -16.93
N PRO A 157 15.51 -16.54 -17.94
CA PRO A 157 14.60 -17.67 -17.91
C PRO A 157 15.38 -18.97 -17.74
N GLU A 158 14.89 -19.82 -16.85
CA GLU A 158 15.44 -21.16 -16.62
C GLU A 158 15.11 -22.06 -17.83
N ASP A 159 16.07 -22.88 -18.26
CA ASP A 159 15.87 -23.87 -19.33
C ASP A 159 15.19 -25.13 -18.77
N LEU A 160 13.88 -25.02 -18.51
CA LEU A 160 13.04 -26.09 -17.99
C LEU A 160 11.85 -26.33 -18.92
N PRO A 161 11.28 -27.56 -18.94
CA PRO A 161 10.07 -27.83 -19.69
C PRO A 161 8.92 -26.89 -19.29
N ILE A 162 8.15 -26.41 -20.28
CA ILE A 162 7.03 -25.47 -20.07
C ILE A 162 6.04 -26.00 -19.00
N ALA A 163 5.75 -27.29 -19.00
CA ALA A 163 4.87 -27.91 -18.01
C ALA A 163 5.39 -27.76 -16.57
N SER A 164 6.70 -27.87 -16.37
CA SER A 164 7.35 -27.69 -15.07
C SER A 164 7.31 -26.23 -14.62
N LEU A 165 7.56 -25.30 -15.55
CA LEU A 165 7.46 -23.86 -15.30
C LEU A 165 6.02 -23.45 -14.94
N ALA A 166 5.03 -23.94 -15.69
CA ALA A 166 3.62 -23.68 -15.43
C ALA A 166 3.18 -24.20 -14.06
N LYS A 167 3.59 -25.43 -13.70
CA LYS A 167 3.31 -26.00 -12.37
C LYS A 167 3.93 -25.17 -11.25
N ARG A 168 5.19 -24.74 -11.41
CA ARG A 168 5.88 -23.90 -10.43
C ARG A 168 5.21 -22.53 -10.30
N LEU A 169 4.84 -21.91 -11.42
CA LEU A 169 4.11 -20.65 -11.43
C LEU A 169 2.78 -20.78 -10.67
N ASN A 170 2.00 -21.82 -10.95
CA ASN A 170 0.72 -22.06 -10.28
C ASN A 170 0.89 -22.18 -8.75
N ILE A 171 1.87 -22.95 -8.28
CA ILE A 171 2.18 -23.08 -6.84
C ILE A 171 2.57 -21.72 -6.23
N LEU A 172 3.45 -20.97 -6.89
CA LEU A 172 3.93 -19.68 -6.37
C LEU A 172 2.81 -18.63 -6.34
N LEU A 173 1.94 -18.64 -7.35
CA LEU A 173 0.79 -17.74 -7.45
C LEU A 173 -0.26 -18.08 -6.38
N GLU A 174 -0.60 -19.35 -6.20
CA GLU A 174 -1.49 -19.81 -5.14
C GLU A 174 -0.97 -19.38 -3.76
N GLN A 175 0.31 -19.63 -3.48
CA GLN A 175 0.94 -19.17 -2.23
C GLN A 175 0.91 -17.65 -2.07
N ALA A 176 1.02 -16.89 -3.16
CA ALA A 176 0.93 -15.43 -3.11
C ALA A 176 -0.48 -14.96 -2.79
N VAL A 177 -1.51 -15.57 -3.38
CA VAL A 177 -2.92 -15.28 -3.11
C VAL A 177 -3.28 -15.63 -1.67
N LEU A 178 -2.88 -16.82 -1.20
CA LEU A 178 -3.16 -17.28 0.16
C LEU A 178 -2.61 -16.33 1.24
N ARG A 179 -1.47 -15.67 0.99
CA ARG A 179 -0.90 -14.68 1.92
C ARG A 179 -1.73 -13.40 2.04
N GLN A 180 -2.63 -13.14 1.10
CA GLN A 180 -3.50 -11.96 1.11
C GLN A 180 -4.85 -12.21 1.78
N ILE A 181 -5.18 -13.46 2.12
CA ILE A 181 -6.43 -13.79 2.80
C ILE A 181 -6.34 -13.36 4.27
N ASP A 182 -7.24 -12.48 4.70
CA ASP A 182 -7.29 -11.94 6.06
C ASP A 182 -8.57 -12.34 6.84
N GLY A 183 -9.48 -13.07 6.20
CA GLY A 183 -10.72 -13.56 6.82
C GLY A 183 -11.48 -14.56 5.95
N PRO A 184 -12.56 -15.16 6.51
CA PRO A 184 -13.39 -16.16 5.82
C PRO A 184 -14.30 -15.55 4.74
N VAL A 185 -14.52 -14.23 4.79
CA VAL A 185 -15.35 -13.49 3.82
C VAL A 185 -14.49 -12.40 3.20
N MET A 186 -14.35 -12.40 1.88
CA MET A 186 -13.58 -11.38 1.16
C MET A 186 -14.27 -10.89 -0.11
N GLY A 187 -13.83 -9.73 -0.60
CA GLY A 187 -14.21 -9.18 -1.89
C GLY A 187 -13.06 -9.27 -2.91
N SER A 188 -13.38 -9.48 -4.18
CA SER A 188 -12.44 -9.41 -5.30
C SER A 188 -12.98 -8.55 -6.44
N TRP A 189 -12.13 -7.72 -7.03
CA TRP A 189 -12.44 -7.07 -8.31
C TRP A 189 -12.39 -8.12 -9.42
N LEU A 190 -13.44 -8.19 -10.24
CA LEU A 190 -13.58 -9.18 -11.29
C LEU A 190 -13.95 -8.48 -12.59
N SER A 191 -13.06 -8.54 -13.58
CA SER A 191 -13.28 -7.97 -14.91
C SER A 191 -13.68 -9.02 -15.95
N GLY A 192 -13.67 -10.30 -15.57
CA GLY A 192 -13.82 -11.44 -16.49
C GLY A 192 -12.57 -11.74 -17.33
N GLY A 193 -11.52 -10.92 -17.23
CA GLY A 193 -10.21 -11.20 -17.83
C GLY A 193 -9.45 -12.31 -17.09
N LEU A 194 -8.40 -12.86 -17.72
CA LEU A 194 -7.63 -13.99 -17.19
C LEU A 194 -7.07 -13.72 -15.79
N ASP A 195 -6.49 -12.54 -15.56
CA ASP A 195 -5.78 -12.24 -14.31
C ASP A 195 -6.72 -12.19 -13.10
N SER A 196 -7.77 -11.37 -13.17
CA SER A 196 -8.74 -11.21 -12.08
C SER A 196 -9.50 -12.52 -11.83
N SER A 197 -9.81 -13.26 -12.89
CA SER A 197 -10.46 -14.57 -12.82
C SER A 197 -9.56 -15.63 -12.17
N ALA A 198 -8.26 -15.66 -12.51
CA ALA A 198 -7.31 -16.59 -11.92
C ALA A 198 -7.13 -16.32 -10.41
N ILE A 199 -7.02 -15.05 -10.00
CA ILE A 199 -6.92 -14.68 -8.59
C ILE A 199 -8.22 -15.07 -7.85
N ALA A 200 -9.39 -14.75 -8.41
CA ALA A 200 -10.67 -15.11 -7.82
C ALA A 200 -10.86 -16.63 -7.71
N ALA A 201 -10.44 -17.40 -8.71
CA ALA A 201 -10.50 -18.85 -8.71
C ALA A 201 -9.55 -19.47 -7.67
N LEU A 202 -8.34 -18.92 -7.52
CA LEU A 202 -7.38 -19.39 -6.53
C LEU A 202 -7.80 -19.10 -5.09
N VAL A 203 -8.48 -17.97 -4.84
CA VAL A 203 -8.90 -17.61 -3.48
C VAL A 203 -10.18 -18.33 -3.05
N ARG A 204 -11.09 -18.61 -4.00
CA ARG A 204 -12.44 -19.12 -3.72
C ARG A 204 -12.50 -20.37 -2.82
N PRO A 205 -11.64 -21.40 -2.98
CA PRO A 205 -11.69 -22.60 -2.13
C PRO A 205 -11.35 -22.35 -0.65
N HIS A 206 -10.76 -21.19 -0.34
CA HIS A 206 -10.29 -20.84 1.00
C HIS A 206 -11.21 -19.87 1.74
N LEU A 207 -12.37 -19.56 1.16
CA LEU A 207 -13.34 -18.61 1.69
C LEU A 207 -14.69 -19.28 1.90
N ASP A 208 -15.36 -18.91 2.99
CA ASP A 208 -16.75 -19.24 3.23
C ASP A 208 -17.64 -18.50 2.21
N GLN A 209 -17.31 -17.24 1.94
CA GLN A 209 -18.04 -16.37 1.02
C GLN A 209 -17.09 -15.48 0.22
N LEU A 210 -17.30 -15.42 -1.10
CA LEU A 210 -16.57 -14.53 -2.00
C LEU A 210 -17.56 -13.56 -2.64
N HIS A 211 -17.38 -12.27 -2.37
CA HIS A 211 -18.02 -11.21 -3.13
C HIS A 211 -17.16 -10.85 -4.34
N THR A 212 -17.77 -10.71 -5.52
CA THR A 212 -17.08 -10.23 -6.72
C THR A 212 -17.71 -8.94 -7.19
N ILE A 213 -16.89 -7.97 -7.57
CA ILE A 213 -17.35 -6.64 -7.99
C ILE A 213 -16.79 -6.35 -9.38
N ALA A 214 -17.69 -6.03 -10.32
CA ALA A 214 -17.35 -5.56 -11.65
C ALA A 214 -17.86 -4.13 -11.84
N GLY A 215 -17.03 -3.25 -12.39
CA GLY A 215 -17.41 -1.87 -12.69
C GLY A 215 -17.42 -1.63 -14.19
N GLY A 216 -18.49 -1.06 -14.74
CA GLY A 216 -18.62 -0.88 -16.17
C GLY A 216 -19.79 0.02 -16.56
N MET A 217 -19.81 0.46 -17.81
CA MET A 217 -21.00 1.10 -18.38
C MET A 217 -22.07 0.05 -18.71
N ASP A 218 -23.32 0.49 -18.83
CA ASP A 218 -24.40 -0.40 -19.27
C ASP A 218 -24.05 -1.08 -20.60
N GLY A 219 -24.24 -2.40 -20.67
CA GLY A 219 -23.86 -3.24 -21.81
C GLY A 219 -22.35 -3.46 -22.03
N ALA A 220 -21.49 -3.10 -21.08
CA ALA A 220 -20.05 -3.34 -21.23
C ALA A 220 -19.71 -4.85 -21.21
N PRO A 221 -18.87 -5.36 -22.14
CA PRO A 221 -18.50 -6.78 -22.21
C PRO A 221 -17.86 -7.30 -20.93
N ASP A 222 -17.05 -6.49 -20.24
CA ASP A 222 -16.39 -6.86 -18.99
C ASP A 222 -17.40 -7.28 -17.90
N LEU A 223 -18.60 -6.68 -17.88
CA LEU A 223 -19.66 -7.06 -16.94
C LEU A 223 -20.22 -8.45 -17.26
N GLU A 224 -20.42 -8.75 -18.55
CA GLU A 224 -20.88 -10.07 -18.99
C GLU A 224 -19.84 -11.15 -18.64
N TYR A 225 -18.57 -10.94 -18.97
CA TYR A 225 -17.52 -11.89 -18.64
C TYR A 225 -17.31 -12.05 -17.13
N ALA A 226 -17.42 -10.97 -16.36
CA ALA A 226 -17.35 -11.04 -14.90
C ALA A 226 -18.49 -11.87 -14.31
N ARG A 227 -19.73 -11.72 -14.82
CA ARG A 227 -20.86 -12.57 -14.42
C ARG A 227 -20.61 -14.05 -14.72
N HIS A 228 -20.14 -14.38 -15.92
CA HIS A 228 -19.84 -15.78 -16.27
C HIS A 228 -18.82 -16.40 -15.31
N VAL A 229 -17.76 -15.66 -14.95
CA VAL A 229 -16.76 -16.17 -14.01
C VAL A 229 -17.33 -16.23 -12.59
N ALA A 230 -18.13 -15.25 -12.17
CA ALA A 230 -18.75 -15.28 -10.84
C ALA A 230 -19.74 -16.45 -10.68
N GLU A 231 -20.53 -16.75 -11.71
CA GLU A 231 -21.41 -17.93 -11.76
C GLU A 231 -20.61 -19.22 -11.64
N PHE A 232 -19.52 -19.35 -12.40
CA PHE A 232 -18.62 -20.50 -12.31
C PHE A 232 -18.01 -20.67 -10.90
N LEU A 233 -17.66 -19.56 -10.24
CA LEU A 233 -17.06 -19.57 -8.90
C LEU A 233 -18.10 -19.67 -7.77
N ILE A 234 -19.41 -19.60 -8.08
CA ILE A 234 -20.48 -19.50 -7.09
C ILE A 234 -20.17 -18.36 -6.11
N ALA A 235 -19.90 -17.18 -6.67
CA ALA A 235 -19.59 -15.96 -5.94
C ALA A 235 -20.80 -15.02 -5.91
N ASP A 236 -20.92 -14.24 -4.83
CA ASP A 236 -21.94 -13.18 -4.74
C ASP A 236 -21.49 -11.99 -5.59
N HIS A 237 -22.05 -11.89 -6.80
CA HIS A 237 -21.62 -10.92 -7.80
C HIS A 237 -22.37 -9.58 -7.70
N HIS A 238 -21.62 -8.49 -7.87
CA HIS A 238 -22.13 -7.12 -7.82
C HIS A 238 -21.65 -6.34 -9.04
N ASP A 239 -22.59 -5.90 -9.88
CA ASP A 239 -22.30 -4.94 -10.94
C ASP A 239 -22.43 -3.50 -10.43
N VAL A 240 -21.39 -2.72 -10.65
CA VAL A 240 -21.37 -1.28 -10.43
C VAL A 240 -21.52 -0.59 -11.80
N ILE A 241 -22.75 -0.26 -12.14
CA ILE A 241 -23.06 0.44 -13.40
C ILE A 241 -22.70 1.92 -13.28
N VAL A 242 -21.71 2.35 -14.05
CA VAL A 242 -21.25 3.73 -14.11
C VAL A 242 -21.86 4.42 -15.31
N THR A 243 -22.51 5.56 -15.09
CA THR A 243 -23.06 6.38 -16.18
C THR A 243 -22.03 7.42 -16.62
N ARG A 244 -22.05 7.81 -17.90
CA ARG A 244 -21.17 8.88 -18.41
C ARG A 244 -21.31 10.19 -17.61
N PRO A 245 -22.51 10.69 -17.28
CA PRO A 245 -22.64 11.86 -16.41
C PRO A 245 -22.08 11.62 -15.00
N GLY A 246 -22.21 10.41 -14.46
CA GLY A 246 -21.63 10.03 -13.16
C GLY A 246 -20.11 10.06 -13.16
N LEU A 247 -19.47 9.57 -14.23
CA LEU A 247 -18.02 9.55 -14.38
C LEU A 247 -17.39 10.95 -14.49
N LEU A 248 -18.17 11.95 -14.93
CA LEU A 248 -17.72 13.33 -15.10
C LEU A 248 -17.96 14.21 -13.85
N LYS A 249 -18.61 13.68 -12.80
CA LYS A 249 -18.75 14.42 -11.54
C LYS A 249 -17.41 14.36 -10.79
N VAL A 250 -16.74 15.52 -10.71
CA VAL A 250 -15.53 15.75 -9.91
C VAL A 250 -15.92 16.34 -8.56
#